data_AF-A0AB38X994-F1
#
_entry.id   AF-A0AB38X994-F1
#
_cell.length_a   1.000
_cell.length_b   1.000
_cell.length_c   1.000
_cell.angle_alpha   90.00
_cell.angle_beta   90.00
_cell.angle_gamma   90.00
#
_symmetry.space_group_name_H-M   'P 1'
#
loop_
_entity.id
_entity.type
_entity.pdbx_description
1 polymer ?
#
loop_
_entity_poly.entity_id
_entity_poly.type
_entity_poly.pdbx_seq_one_letter_code
_entity_poly.pdbx_strand_id
1 'polypeptide(L)'
;MISVRHSGRSQGTSRFETMDKAKKRQDTNKASLFQPDRQFQMTDLIDYKRLTPGSDAFIELKVFGYAEILVVDGIGLSSVPTTKLEAVSDSLTSFLRRYLNDVTFVIAPFPVSTAKQQAFWGERYMKYTRMVQEKQYKNRQAQQVLIQRQRFCQDKIKAAKGIEETLENREFFAVVFGDTVRELRSNLNSIDGLLGDAQVSAYLKFRMLERGQKERVMERINNPNVRV
;
A
#
# COMPACT_ATOMS: atom_id res chain seq x y z
N MET A 1 51.09 62.83 3.22
CA MET A 1 51.71 62.80 1.86
C MET A 1 51.72 61.32 1.49
N ILE A 2 50.86 60.74 0.65
CA ILE A 2 50.24 61.14 -0.61
C ILE A 2 48.81 60.56 -0.67
N SER A 3 47.91 61.32 -1.29
CA SER A 3 46.52 60.96 -1.62
C SER A 3 46.45 60.30 -2.98
N VAL A 4 45.60 59.28 -3.15
CA VAL A 4 44.91 59.03 -4.42
C VAL A 4 43.46 58.58 -4.13
N ARG A 5 42.50 59.46 -4.42
CA ARG A 5 41.11 59.10 -4.74
C ARG A 5 41.06 58.68 -6.21
N HIS A 6 40.27 57.65 -6.54
CA HIS A 6 39.41 57.67 -7.72
C HIS A 6 38.14 56.85 -7.44
N SER A 7 37.01 57.43 -7.85
CA SER A 7 35.64 56.96 -7.74
C SER A 7 35.29 55.90 -8.78
N GLY A 8 34.52 54.89 -8.39
CA GLY A 8 33.84 53.98 -9.31
C GLY A 8 32.74 53.22 -8.59
N ARG A 9 31.49 53.66 -8.76
CA ARG A 9 30.28 53.03 -8.24
C ARG A 9 29.89 51.88 -9.18
N SER A 10 29.73 50.66 -8.67
CA SER A 10 28.89 49.64 -9.30
C SER A 10 28.50 48.58 -8.29
N GLN A 11 27.19 48.41 -8.14
CA GLN A 11 26.51 47.38 -7.36
C GLN A 11 26.95 45.98 -7.81
N GLY A 12 27.05 45.03 -6.88
CA GLY A 12 27.47 43.67 -7.25
C GLY A 12 27.51 42.63 -6.13
N THR A 13 26.71 42.76 -5.06
CA THR A 13 26.56 41.73 -4.02
C THR A 13 25.16 41.13 -4.07
N SER A 14 24.88 40.21 -5.01
CA SER A 14 23.62 39.45 -4.96
C SER A 14 23.55 38.19 -5.82
N ARG A 15 24.64 37.41 -5.96
CA ARG A 15 24.56 36.15 -6.72
C ARG A 15 25.21 34.91 -6.10
N PHE A 16 26.11 35.06 -5.12
CA PHE A 16 26.75 33.91 -4.49
C PHE A 16 26.10 33.46 -3.16
N GLU A 17 25.50 34.36 -2.37
CA GLU A 17 24.80 33.97 -1.13
C GLU A 17 23.40 33.35 -1.37
N THR A 18 22.81 33.56 -2.55
CA THR A 18 21.51 32.98 -2.93
C THR A 18 21.61 31.54 -3.40
N MET A 19 22.78 31.08 -3.88
CA MET A 19 22.97 29.69 -4.33
C MET A 19 23.14 28.71 -3.17
N ASP A 20 23.82 29.10 -2.08
CA ASP A 20 23.99 28.22 -0.92
C ASP A 20 22.68 28.01 -0.14
N LYS A 21 21.85 29.05 -0.03
CA LYS A 21 20.52 28.94 0.59
C LYS A 21 19.52 28.18 -0.29
N ALA A 22 19.64 28.26 -1.62
CA ALA A 22 18.80 27.49 -2.54
C ALA A 22 19.16 25.99 -2.54
N LYS A 23 20.45 25.64 -2.48
CA LYS A 23 20.92 24.25 -2.39
C LYS A 23 20.54 23.61 -1.04
N LYS A 24 20.69 24.35 0.07
CA LYS A 24 20.30 23.90 1.41
C LYS A 24 18.77 23.76 1.60
N ARG A 25 17.96 24.49 0.82
CA ARG A 25 16.49 24.34 0.75
C ARG A 25 16.04 23.17 -0.14
N GLN A 26 16.80 22.81 -1.17
CA GLN A 26 16.47 21.66 -2.02
C GLN A 26 16.85 20.32 -1.38
N ASP A 27 17.92 20.26 -0.58
CA ASP A 27 18.32 19.03 0.11
C ASP A 27 17.47 18.73 1.35
N THR A 28 16.83 19.74 1.94
CA THR A 28 15.92 19.55 3.10
C THR A 28 14.54 19.00 2.69
N ASN A 29 14.11 19.17 1.43
CA ASN A 29 12.85 18.62 0.94
C ASN A 29 12.94 17.16 0.45
N LYS A 30 14.14 16.63 0.21
CA LYS A 30 14.32 15.21 -0.13
C LYS A 30 14.32 14.30 1.10
N ALA A 31 14.68 14.86 2.26
CA ALA A 31 14.66 14.14 3.54
C ALA A 31 13.25 14.02 4.17
N SER A 32 12.24 14.72 3.65
CA SER A 32 10.87 14.68 4.18
C SER A 32 9.96 13.61 3.55
N LEU A 33 10.44 12.86 2.54
CA LEU A 33 9.63 11.78 1.93
C LEU A 33 9.52 10.53 2.82
N PHE A 34 10.39 10.37 3.83
CA PHE A 34 10.31 9.29 4.80
C PHE A 34 10.01 9.86 6.19
N GLN A 35 8.79 10.37 6.38
CA GLN A 35 8.22 10.56 7.71
C GLN A 35 7.35 9.34 8.01
N PRO A 36 7.80 8.39 8.85
CA PRO A 36 7.06 7.16 9.13
C PRO A 36 5.69 7.39 9.80
N ASP A 37 5.44 8.59 10.35
CA ASP A 37 4.23 8.91 11.11
C ASP A 37 3.27 9.89 10.42
N ARG A 38 3.55 10.32 9.17
CA ARG A 38 2.65 11.23 8.45
C ARG A 38 1.60 10.43 7.69
N GLN A 39 0.34 10.56 8.09
CA GLN A 39 -0.81 10.09 7.30
C GLN A 39 -0.91 10.96 6.04
N PHE A 40 -0.55 10.39 4.89
CA PHE A 40 -0.73 11.04 3.58
C PHE A 40 -2.17 10.87 3.12
N GLN A 41 -2.80 11.95 2.67
CA GLN A 41 -4.05 11.81 1.93
C GLN A 41 -3.73 11.37 0.50
N MET A 42 -4.69 10.74 -0.18
CA MET A 42 -4.50 10.28 -1.55
C MET A 42 -4.23 11.45 -2.49
N THR A 43 -4.79 12.63 -2.22
CA THR A 43 -4.47 13.85 -2.97
C THR A 43 -3.03 14.33 -2.78
N ASP A 44 -2.38 13.97 -1.67
CA ASP A 44 -0.96 14.26 -1.43
C ASP A 44 -0.06 13.25 -2.17
N LEU A 45 -0.56 12.04 -2.42
CA LEU A 45 0.16 10.95 -3.12
C LEU A 45 -0.01 11.03 -4.64
N ILE A 46 -1.25 11.26 -5.09
CA ILE A 46 -1.66 11.33 -6.48
C ILE A 46 -2.69 12.45 -6.55
N ASP A 47 -2.39 13.57 -7.19
CA ASP A 47 -3.32 14.71 -7.30
C ASP A 47 -4.51 14.34 -8.20
N TYR A 48 -5.42 13.52 -7.68
CA TYR A 48 -6.46 12.81 -8.40
C TYR A 48 -7.66 13.69 -8.67
N LYS A 49 -8.21 13.57 -9.89
CA LYS A 49 -9.40 14.29 -10.33
C LYS A 49 -10.63 13.40 -10.39
N ARG A 50 -10.56 12.28 -11.12
CA ARG A 50 -11.66 11.32 -11.29
C ARG A 50 -11.16 10.00 -11.88
N LEU A 51 -11.95 8.93 -11.79
CA LEU A 51 -11.73 7.71 -12.56
C LEU A 51 -12.28 7.90 -13.98
N THR A 52 -11.57 7.39 -14.98
CA THR A 52 -12.04 7.40 -16.37
C THR A 52 -13.24 6.46 -16.54
N PRO A 53 -14.18 6.79 -17.44
CA PRO A 53 -15.25 5.86 -17.79
C PRO A 53 -14.68 4.68 -18.59
N GLY A 54 -15.02 3.45 -18.22
CA GLY A 54 -14.58 2.24 -18.91
C GLY A 54 -14.32 1.06 -17.97
N SER A 55 -13.90 -0.07 -18.55
CA SER A 55 -13.53 -1.29 -17.81
C SER A 55 -12.31 -1.07 -16.92
N ASP A 56 -11.33 -0.35 -17.44
CA ASP A 56 -10.03 -0.22 -16.78
C ASP A 56 -10.07 0.82 -15.67
N ALA A 57 -10.97 1.82 -15.76
CA ALA A 57 -11.16 2.88 -14.76
C ALA A 57 -9.83 3.49 -14.26
N PHE A 58 -9.03 4.02 -15.19
CA PHE A 58 -7.76 4.69 -14.88
C PHE A 58 -7.98 5.96 -14.06
N ILE A 59 -6.96 6.36 -13.31
CA ILE A 59 -6.98 7.55 -12.47
C ILE A 59 -6.57 8.75 -13.34
N GLU A 60 -7.50 9.68 -13.58
CA GLU A 60 -7.18 10.97 -14.22
C GLU A 60 -6.60 11.92 -13.17
N LEU A 61 -5.44 12.51 -13.48
CA LEU A 61 -4.75 13.46 -12.60
C LEU A 61 -5.25 14.88 -12.83
N LYS A 62 -5.16 15.75 -11.81
CA LYS A 62 -5.51 17.17 -11.90
C LYS A 62 -4.48 17.94 -12.71
N VAL A 63 -3.20 17.65 -12.49
CA VAL A 63 -2.10 18.09 -13.33
C VAL A 63 -1.86 17.00 -14.35
N PHE A 64 -1.95 17.35 -15.64
CA PHE A 64 -1.89 16.48 -16.84
C PHE A 64 -1.42 15.02 -16.64
N GLY A 65 -2.18 14.08 -17.19
CA GLY A 65 -1.79 12.68 -17.27
C GLY A 65 -2.78 11.72 -16.62
N TYR A 66 -2.38 10.45 -16.61
CA TYR A 66 -3.15 9.33 -16.09
C TYR A 66 -2.26 8.45 -15.20
N ALA A 67 -2.88 7.80 -14.23
CA ALA A 67 -2.22 6.83 -13.38
C ALA A 67 -3.03 5.53 -13.24
N GLU A 68 -2.34 4.48 -12.84
CA GLU A 68 -2.94 3.20 -12.46
C GLU A 68 -2.33 2.70 -11.15
N ILE A 69 -3.17 2.15 -10.26
CA ILE A 69 -2.72 1.52 -9.02
C ILE A 69 -2.76 0.01 -9.19
N LEU A 70 -1.61 -0.61 -9.03
CA LEU A 70 -1.42 -2.05 -8.97
C LEU A 70 -1.18 -2.47 -7.53
N VAL A 71 -1.80 -3.56 -7.10
CA VAL A 71 -1.42 -4.22 -5.84
C VAL A 71 -0.17 -5.04 -6.09
N VAL A 72 0.81 -4.87 -5.21
CA VAL A 72 1.99 -5.72 -5.14
C VAL A 72 1.74 -6.79 -4.09
N ASP A 73 1.68 -8.05 -4.51
CA ASP A 73 1.51 -9.14 -3.57
C ASP A 73 2.78 -9.31 -2.74
N GLY A 74 2.69 -9.07 -1.44
CA GLY A 74 3.79 -9.24 -0.50
C GLY A 74 4.04 -10.73 -0.21
N ILE A 75 5.33 -11.08 -0.05
CA ILE A 75 5.75 -12.38 0.47
C ILE A 75 6.34 -12.18 1.85
N GLY A 76 5.83 -12.92 2.84
CA GLY A 76 6.41 -12.92 4.18
C GLY A 76 7.81 -13.53 4.15
N LEU A 77 8.86 -12.72 4.32
CA LEU A 77 10.24 -13.19 4.26
C LEU A 77 10.55 -14.31 5.26
N SER A 78 9.87 -14.31 6.42
CA SER A 78 9.96 -15.38 7.42
C SER A 78 9.41 -16.72 6.95
N SER A 79 8.58 -16.75 5.91
CA SER A 79 8.04 -17.97 5.31
C SER A 79 8.88 -18.50 4.15
N VAL A 80 9.89 -17.74 3.71
CA VAL A 80 10.79 -18.12 2.62
C VAL A 80 12.03 -18.81 3.20
N PRO A 81 12.44 -19.99 2.68
CA PRO A 81 13.69 -20.61 3.08
C PRO A 81 14.88 -19.65 2.91
N THR A 82 15.82 -19.66 3.86
CA THR A 82 17.00 -18.78 3.83
C THR A 82 17.80 -18.88 2.52
N THR A 83 17.85 -20.07 1.93
CA THR A 83 18.49 -20.35 0.63
C THR A 83 17.81 -19.68 -0.57
N LYS A 84 16.61 -19.13 -0.40
CA LYS A 84 15.83 -18.47 -1.45
C LYS A 84 15.66 -16.96 -1.23
N LEU A 85 16.17 -16.41 -0.12
CA LEU A 85 16.06 -14.99 0.17
C LEU A 85 16.80 -14.12 -0.84
N GLU A 86 17.96 -14.57 -1.33
CA GLU A 86 18.70 -13.89 -2.40
C GLU A 86 17.85 -13.80 -3.67
N ALA A 87 17.17 -14.88 -4.05
CA ALA A 87 16.31 -14.90 -5.24
C ALA A 87 15.11 -13.95 -5.13
N VAL A 88 14.59 -13.69 -3.92
CA VAL A 88 13.54 -12.68 -3.70
C VAL A 88 14.09 -11.28 -3.98
N SER A 89 15.28 -10.97 -3.44
CA SER A 89 15.94 -9.69 -3.69
C SER A 89 16.31 -9.50 -5.16
N ASP A 90 16.78 -10.56 -5.81
CA ASP A 90 17.15 -10.56 -7.22
C ASP A 90 15.95 -10.34 -8.14
N SER A 91 14.79 -10.89 -7.80
CA SER A 91 13.53 -10.69 -8.54
C SER A 91 13.13 -9.21 -8.53
N LEU A 92 13.10 -8.56 -7.35
CA LEU A 92 12.79 -7.12 -7.25
C LEU A 92 13.88 -6.26 -7.93
N THR A 93 15.15 -6.59 -7.73
CA THR A 93 16.27 -5.86 -8.34
C THR A 93 16.22 -5.97 -9.87
N SER A 94 15.87 -7.14 -10.39
CA SER A 94 15.72 -7.37 -11.83
C SER A 94 14.57 -6.56 -12.40
N PHE A 95 13.44 -6.45 -11.69
CA PHE A 95 12.35 -5.57 -12.07
C PHE A 95 12.81 -4.11 -12.13
N LEU A 96 13.41 -3.60 -11.05
CA LEU A 96 13.85 -2.20 -10.95
C LEU A 96 14.92 -1.83 -11.98
N ARG A 97 15.77 -2.78 -12.40
CA ARG A 97 16.78 -2.54 -13.44
C ARG A 97 16.21 -2.53 -14.85
N ARG A 98 15.13 -3.28 -15.10
CA ARG A 98 14.57 -3.48 -16.44
C ARG A 98 13.39 -2.56 -16.72
N TYR A 99 12.65 -2.17 -15.69
CA TYR A 99 11.56 -1.22 -15.82
C TYR A 99 12.08 0.20 -15.73
N LEU A 100 12.02 0.94 -16.83
CA LEU A 100 12.62 2.27 -16.95
C LEU A 100 11.60 3.42 -16.86
N ASN A 101 10.31 3.11 -16.83
CA ASN A 101 9.25 4.12 -16.79
C ASN A 101 8.93 4.53 -15.35
N ASP A 102 8.25 5.66 -15.20
CA ASP A 102 7.90 6.22 -13.90
C ASP A 102 6.93 5.31 -13.13
N VAL A 103 7.40 4.81 -12.00
CA VAL A 103 6.61 4.04 -11.03
C VAL A 103 6.92 4.51 -9.61
N THR A 104 5.89 4.64 -8.79
CA THR A 104 6.03 4.97 -7.37
C THR A 104 5.47 3.84 -6.52
N PHE A 105 6.24 3.36 -5.56
CA PHE A 105 5.77 2.37 -4.59
C PHE A 105 5.23 3.06 -3.34
N VAL A 106 4.03 2.67 -2.94
CA VAL A 106 3.33 3.20 -1.75
C VAL A 106 3.05 2.05 -0.79
N ILE A 107 3.39 2.26 0.48
CA ILE A 107 3.08 1.32 1.55
C ILE A 107 2.02 1.97 2.43
N ALA A 108 0.85 1.34 2.52
CA ALA A 108 -0.25 1.85 3.34
C ALA A 108 -0.58 0.85 4.45
N PRO A 109 -0.49 1.25 5.73
CA PRO A 109 -1.05 0.48 6.81
C PRO A 109 -2.58 0.66 6.81
N PHE A 110 -3.32 -0.43 6.65
CA PHE A 110 -4.76 -0.46 6.81
C PHE A 110 -5.16 -1.26 8.04
N PRO A 111 -6.28 -0.91 8.70
CA PRO A 111 -6.82 -1.73 9.77
C PRO A 111 -7.18 -3.12 9.22
N VAL A 112 -6.74 -4.16 9.91
CA VAL A 112 -7.18 -5.53 9.62
C VAL A 112 -8.67 -5.63 9.98
N SER A 113 -9.47 -6.15 9.05
CA SER A 113 -10.86 -6.53 9.32
C SER A 113 -10.97 -8.04 9.37
N THR A 114 -11.43 -8.55 10.51
CA THR A 114 -11.73 -9.96 10.74
C THR A 114 -13.25 -10.21 10.79
N ALA A 115 -14.06 -9.26 10.29
CA ALA A 115 -15.52 -9.32 10.36
C ALA A 115 -16.11 -10.63 9.80
N LYS A 116 -15.55 -11.14 8.69
CA LYS A 116 -15.97 -12.43 8.10
C LYS A 116 -15.67 -13.61 9.03
N GLN A 117 -14.49 -13.64 9.63
CA GLN A 117 -14.07 -14.68 10.57
C GLN A 117 -14.92 -14.62 11.83
N GLN A 118 -15.17 -13.42 12.36
CA GLN A 118 -16.04 -13.20 13.52
C GLN A 118 -17.47 -13.67 13.24
N ALA A 119 -18.05 -13.31 12.09
CA ALA A 119 -19.39 -13.75 11.69
C ALA A 119 -19.50 -15.28 11.59
N PHE A 120 -18.55 -15.91 10.88
CA PHE A 120 -18.52 -17.36 10.70
C PHE A 120 -18.43 -18.14 12.03
N TRP A 121 -17.56 -17.72 12.94
CA TRP A 121 -17.46 -18.35 14.26
C TRP A 121 -18.66 -17.99 15.16
N GLY A 122 -19.22 -16.79 15.01
CA GLY A 122 -20.43 -16.35 15.69
C GLY A 122 -21.64 -17.21 15.36
N GLU A 123 -21.88 -17.50 14.08
CA GLU A 123 -22.96 -18.40 13.64
C GLU A 123 -22.83 -19.80 14.25
N ARG A 124 -21.62 -20.36 14.26
CA ARG A 124 -21.36 -21.67 14.86
C ARG A 124 -21.53 -21.67 16.37
N TYR A 125 -21.09 -20.60 17.04
CA TYR A 125 -21.32 -20.42 18.46
C TYR A 125 -22.81 -20.41 18.78
N MET A 126 -23.61 -19.66 18.01
CA MET A 126 -25.07 -19.61 18.16
C MET A 126 -25.72 -20.98 17.92
N LYS A 127 -25.29 -21.71 16.88
CA LYS A 127 -25.75 -23.08 16.60
C LYS A 127 -25.51 -24.00 17.79
N TYR A 128 -24.29 -24.04 18.33
CA TYR A 128 -23.99 -24.90 19.47
C TYR A 128 -24.68 -24.45 20.76
N THR A 129 -24.89 -23.14 20.94
CA THR A 129 -25.66 -22.56 22.06
C THR A 129 -27.08 -23.06 22.05
N ARG A 130 -27.75 -22.99 20.90
CA ARG A 130 -29.09 -23.52 20.70
C ARG A 130 -29.16 -25.03 20.99
N MET A 131 -28.24 -25.82 20.44
CA MET A 131 -28.20 -27.28 20.68
C MET A 131 -28.07 -27.64 22.17
N VAL A 132 -27.32 -26.87 22.95
CA VAL A 132 -27.20 -27.10 24.40
C VAL A 132 -28.47 -26.67 25.15
N GLN A 133 -29.06 -25.53 24.81
CA GLN A 133 -30.28 -25.01 25.45
C GLN A 133 -31.50 -25.90 25.17
N GLU A 134 -31.64 -26.36 23.94
CA GLU A 134 -32.72 -27.26 23.49
C GLU A 134 -32.48 -28.72 23.89
N LYS A 135 -31.42 -29.00 24.66
CA LYS A 135 -31.02 -30.35 25.10
C LYS A 135 -30.88 -31.36 23.96
N GLN A 136 -30.39 -30.91 22.79
CA GLN A 136 -30.15 -31.73 21.61
C GLN A 136 -28.86 -32.55 21.75
N TYR A 137 -28.81 -33.43 22.77
CA TYR A 137 -27.69 -34.32 23.02
C TYR A 137 -28.19 -35.64 23.63
N LYS A 138 -27.54 -36.75 23.24
CA LYS A 138 -27.96 -38.10 23.65
C LYS A 138 -27.54 -38.46 25.08
N ASN A 139 -26.44 -37.89 25.56
CA ASN A 139 -25.87 -38.18 26.87
C ASN A 139 -25.01 -37.00 27.39
N ARG A 140 -24.54 -37.12 28.63
CA ARG A 140 -23.70 -36.11 29.29
C ARG A 140 -22.38 -35.85 28.57
N GLN A 141 -21.80 -36.85 27.93
CA GLN A 141 -20.55 -36.71 27.18
C GLN A 141 -20.76 -35.89 25.90
N ALA A 142 -21.86 -36.12 25.18
CA ALA A 142 -22.25 -35.32 24.01
C ALA A 142 -22.54 -33.86 24.41
N GLN A 143 -23.15 -33.63 25.57
CA GLN A 143 -23.32 -32.29 26.12
C GLN A 143 -21.98 -31.59 26.38
N GLN A 144 -21.02 -32.29 27.00
CA GLN A 144 -19.68 -31.74 27.25
C GLN A 144 -18.94 -31.39 25.95
N VAL A 145 -19.06 -32.21 24.91
CA VAL A 145 -18.48 -31.92 23.58
C VAL A 145 -19.07 -30.63 22.99
N LEU A 146 -20.39 -30.43 23.08
CA LEU A 146 -21.02 -29.19 22.60
C LEU A 146 -20.52 -27.96 23.35
N ILE A 147 -20.38 -28.05 24.68
CA ILE A 147 -19.83 -26.96 25.51
C ILE A 147 -18.37 -26.67 25.13
N GLN A 148 -17.55 -27.69 24.89
CA GLN A 148 -16.17 -27.49 24.42
C GLN A 148 -16.12 -26.81 23.04
N ARG A 149 -17.00 -27.20 22.12
CA ARG A 149 -17.11 -26.55 20.80
C ARG A 149 -17.53 -25.09 20.89
N GLN A 150 -18.43 -24.74 21.82
CA GLN A 150 -18.79 -23.34 22.10
C GLN A 150 -17.57 -22.53 22.57
N ARG A 151 -16.82 -23.07 23.55
CA ARG A 151 -15.61 -22.42 24.07
C ARG A 151 -14.58 -22.20 22.95
N PHE A 152 -14.33 -23.21 22.13
CA PHE A 152 -13.44 -23.08 20.97
C PHE A 152 -13.88 -21.96 20.01
N CYS A 153 -15.19 -21.84 19.72
CA CYS A 153 -15.68 -20.76 18.87
C CYS A 153 -15.45 -19.38 19.52
N GLN A 154 -15.67 -19.26 20.84
CA GLN A 154 -15.35 -18.02 21.57
C GLN A 154 -13.86 -17.69 21.52
N ASP A 155 -12.98 -18.68 21.70
CA ASP A 155 -11.54 -18.48 21.62
C ASP A 155 -11.12 -17.99 20.23
N LYS A 156 -11.74 -18.53 19.16
CA LYS A 156 -11.51 -18.05 17.79
C LYS A 156 -12.01 -16.63 17.56
N ILE A 157 -13.17 -16.26 18.09
CA ILE A 157 -13.68 -14.88 18.00
C ILE A 157 -12.77 -13.93 18.77
N LYS A 158 -12.32 -14.29 19.96
CA LYS A 158 -11.37 -13.49 20.76
C LYS A 158 -10.04 -13.32 20.04
N ALA A 159 -9.49 -14.39 19.48
CA ALA A 159 -8.26 -14.33 18.70
C ALA A 159 -8.42 -13.41 17.47
N ALA A 160 -9.55 -13.50 16.76
CA ALA A 160 -9.84 -12.61 15.63
C ALA A 160 -9.89 -11.13 16.05
N LYS A 161 -10.56 -10.81 17.17
CA LYS A 161 -10.57 -9.44 17.72
C LYS A 161 -9.18 -8.97 18.14
N GLY A 162 -8.42 -9.83 18.81
CA GLY A 162 -7.03 -9.52 19.18
C GLY A 162 -6.14 -9.24 17.97
N ILE A 163 -6.36 -9.93 16.84
CA ILE A 163 -5.68 -9.64 15.58
C ILE A 163 -6.02 -8.23 15.07
N GLU A 164 -7.29 -7.80 15.12
CA GLU A 164 -7.67 -6.44 14.71
C GLU A 164 -7.03 -5.35 15.58
N GLU A 165 -6.75 -5.66 16.85
CA GLU A 165 -6.15 -4.72 17.80
C GLU A 165 -4.62 -4.66 17.72
N THR A 166 -3.97 -5.69 17.14
CA THR A 166 -2.50 -5.85 17.20
C THR A 166 -1.82 -5.87 15.84
N LEU A 167 -2.54 -6.17 14.75
CA LEU A 167 -1.98 -6.26 13.41
C LEU A 167 -2.52 -5.14 12.53
N GLU A 168 -1.60 -4.40 11.93
CA GLU A 168 -1.87 -3.52 10.80
C GLU A 168 -1.65 -4.33 9.50
N ASN A 169 -2.64 -4.34 8.61
CA ASN A 169 -2.47 -4.93 7.30
C ASN A 169 -1.64 -3.96 6.45
N ARG A 170 -0.41 -4.34 6.09
CA ARG A 170 0.40 -3.52 5.20
C ARG A 170 0.13 -3.93 3.77
N GLU A 171 -0.56 -3.06 3.04
CA GLU A 171 -0.76 -3.23 1.61
C GLU A 171 0.31 -2.45 0.85
N PHE A 172 0.84 -3.09 -0.19
CA PHE A 172 1.87 -2.54 -1.05
C PHE A 172 1.24 -2.21 -2.40
N PHE A 173 1.43 -0.99 -2.87
CA PHE A 173 0.93 -0.52 -4.14
C PHE A 173 2.07 -0.06 -5.03
N ALA A 174 1.93 -0.28 -6.33
CA ALA A 174 2.72 0.35 -7.36
C ALA A 174 1.81 1.29 -8.16
N VAL A 175 2.17 2.57 -8.21
CA VAL A 175 1.48 3.60 -8.98
C VAL A 175 2.26 3.81 -10.26
N VAL A 176 1.63 3.52 -11.40
CA VAL A 176 2.22 3.64 -12.74
C VAL A 176 1.63 4.87 -13.41
N PHE A 177 2.47 5.68 -14.06
CA PHE A 177 2.07 6.93 -14.69
C PHE A 177 2.16 6.87 -16.22
N GLY A 178 1.44 7.78 -16.89
CA GLY A 178 1.60 8.06 -18.31
C GLY A 178 0.86 9.34 -18.71
N ASP A 179 1.39 10.09 -19.67
CA ASP A 179 0.82 11.37 -20.11
C ASP A 179 -0.51 11.16 -20.85
N THR A 180 -0.65 10.00 -21.50
CA THR A 180 -1.86 9.59 -22.21
C THR A 180 -2.33 8.19 -21.78
N VAL A 181 -3.62 7.89 -21.96
CA VAL A 181 -4.16 6.54 -21.73
C VAL A 181 -3.42 5.47 -22.56
N ARG A 182 -3.01 5.81 -23.78
CA ARG A 182 -2.26 4.91 -24.66
C ARG A 182 -0.88 4.58 -24.08
N GLU A 183 -0.20 5.59 -23.59
CA GLU A 183 1.11 5.44 -22.94
C GLU A 183 0.99 4.65 -21.63
N LEU A 184 0.02 4.98 -20.79
CA LEU A 184 -0.23 4.24 -19.56
C LEU A 184 -0.48 2.76 -19.84
N ARG A 185 -1.29 2.43 -20.84
CA ARG A 185 -1.49 1.04 -21.28
C ARG A 185 -0.21 0.39 -21.80
N SER A 186 0.62 1.12 -22.52
CA SER A 186 1.94 0.63 -22.95
C SER A 186 2.83 0.31 -21.74
N ASN A 187 2.85 1.19 -20.74
CA ASN A 187 3.62 1.03 -19.52
C ASN A 187 3.16 -0.17 -18.70
N LEU A 188 1.84 -0.41 -18.62
CA LEU A 188 1.25 -1.59 -18.00
C LEU A 188 1.61 -2.87 -18.76
N ASN A 189 1.49 -2.87 -20.09
CA ASN A 189 1.89 -4.01 -20.91
C ASN A 189 3.39 -4.32 -20.78
N SER A 190 4.25 -3.30 -20.60
CA SER A 190 5.68 -3.51 -20.33
C SER A 190 5.92 -4.16 -18.98
N ILE A 191 5.16 -3.77 -17.95
CA ILE A 191 5.19 -4.45 -16.64
C ILE A 191 4.77 -5.91 -16.80
N ASP A 192 3.65 -6.17 -17.46
CA ASP A 192 3.15 -7.54 -17.66
C ASP A 192 4.15 -8.39 -18.46
N GLY A 193 4.79 -7.80 -19.47
CA GLY A 193 5.86 -8.46 -20.23
C GLY A 193 7.07 -8.82 -19.36
N LEU A 194 7.49 -7.93 -18.45
CA LEU A 194 8.56 -8.21 -17.50
C LEU A 194 8.15 -9.26 -16.47
N LEU A 195 6.90 -9.23 -15.98
CA LEU A 195 6.34 -10.24 -15.10
C LEU A 195 6.03 -11.57 -15.82
N GLY A 196 6.11 -11.62 -17.15
CA GLY A 196 6.11 -12.86 -17.91
C GLY A 196 7.45 -13.61 -17.82
N ASP A 197 8.52 -12.94 -17.41
CA ASP A 197 9.84 -13.53 -17.21
C ASP A 197 9.92 -14.26 -15.85
N ALA A 198 10.24 -15.54 -15.88
CA ALA A 198 10.32 -16.39 -14.68
C ALA A 198 11.31 -15.87 -13.62
N GLN A 199 12.37 -15.18 -14.03
CA GLN A 199 13.35 -14.62 -13.10
C GLN A 199 12.76 -13.43 -12.31
N VAL A 200 11.86 -12.67 -12.93
CA VAL A 200 11.23 -11.50 -12.31
C VAL A 200 9.97 -11.93 -11.54
N SER A 201 9.19 -12.85 -12.09
CA SER A 201 7.86 -13.22 -11.58
C SER A 201 7.84 -14.25 -10.46
N ALA A 202 8.99 -14.87 -10.18
CA ALA A 202 9.13 -15.87 -9.12
C ALA A 202 8.65 -15.37 -7.75
N TYR A 203 8.89 -14.09 -7.44
CA TYR A 203 8.56 -13.50 -6.14
C TYR A 203 7.87 -12.14 -6.22
N LEU A 204 7.82 -11.52 -7.40
CA LEU A 204 7.12 -10.26 -7.63
C LEU A 204 5.87 -10.50 -8.46
N LYS A 205 4.71 -10.11 -7.93
CA LYS A 205 3.43 -10.21 -8.64
C LYS A 205 2.64 -8.93 -8.48
N PHE A 206 2.23 -8.37 -9.61
CA PHE A 206 1.36 -7.20 -9.65
C PHE A 206 -0.03 -7.63 -10.10
N ARG A 207 -1.04 -6.94 -9.59
CA ARG A 207 -2.44 -7.21 -9.91
C ARG A 207 -3.19 -5.90 -10.05
N MET A 208 -3.92 -5.77 -11.15
CA MET A 208 -4.82 -4.64 -11.36
C MET A 208 -6.00 -4.73 -10.37
N LEU A 209 -6.46 -3.55 -9.94
CA LEU A 209 -7.64 -3.41 -9.12
C LEU A 209 -8.88 -3.22 -10.00
N GLU A 210 -10.00 -3.80 -9.61
CA GLU A 210 -11.28 -3.43 -10.18
C GLU A 210 -11.69 -2.02 -9.71
N ARG A 211 -12.55 -1.35 -10.47
CA ARG A 211 -13.01 0.01 -10.14
C ARG A 211 -13.46 0.18 -8.69
N GLY A 212 -14.32 -0.71 -8.18
CA GLY A 212 -14.82 -0.61 -6.80
C GLY A 212 -13.73 -0.90 -5.75
N GLN A 213 -12.67 -1.63 -6.11
CA GLN A 213 -11.50 -1.79 -5.24
C GLN A 213 -10.63 -0.53 -5.25
N LYS A 214 -10.45 0.12 -6.41
CA LYS A 214 -9.75 1.40 -6.51
C LYS A 214 -10.43 2.44 -5.64
N GLU A 215 -11.74 2.61 -5.79
CA GLU A 215 -12.53 3.57 -4.99
C GLU A 215 -12.30 3.33 -3.47
N ARG A 216 -12.38 2.08 -3.01
CA ARG A 216 -12.08 1.72 -1.60
C ARG A 216 -10.64 2.02 -1.18
N VAL A 217 -9.65 1.76 -2.03
CA VAL A 217 -8.24 2.07 -1.73
C VAL A 217 -8.05 3.58 -1.64
N MET A 218 -8.60 4.35 -2.57
CA MET A 218 -8.56 5.82 -2.54
C MET A 218 -9.24 6.36 -1.27
N GLU A 219 -10.40 5.82 -0.90
CA GLU A 219 -11.13 6.18 0.33
C GLU A 219 -10.32 5.87 1.58
N ARG A 220 -9.73 4.67 1.67
CA ARG A 220 -8.93 4.25 2.83
C ARG A 220 -7.64 5.05 2.96
N ILE A 221 -6.97 5.40 1.86
CA ILE A 221 -5.78 6.26 1.92
C ILE A 221 -6.17 7.68 2.36
N ASN A 222 -7.29 8.21 1.87
CA ASN A 222 -7.80 9.52 2.31
C ASN A 222 -8.31 9.52 3.75
N ASN A 223 -8.80 8.38 4.25
CA ASN A 223 -9.32 8.24 5.60
C ASN A 223 -8.83 6.92 6.23
N PRO A 224 -7.62 6.91 6.79
CA PRO A 224 -6.97 5.69 7.31
C PRO A 224 -7.72 5.03 8.48
N ASN A 225 -8.68 5.73 9.10
CA ASN A 225 -9.52 5.21 10.18
C ASN A 225 -10.76 4.46 9.69
N VAL A 226 -11.07 4.47 8.39
CA VAL A 226 -12.28 3.83 7.85
C VAL A 226 -12.08 2.32 7.75
N ARG A 227 -12.88 1.59 8.54
CA ARG A 227 -13.04 0.14 8.45
C ARG A 227 -14.08 -0.16 7.37
N VAL A 228 -13.62 -0.44 6.16
CA VAL A 228 -14.44 -0.98 5.05
C VAL A 228 -14.44 -2.49 5.10
#